data_AF-A0A4R2C4J9-F1
#
_entry.id   AF-A0A4R2C4J9-F1
#
_cell.length_a   1.000
_cell.length_b   1.000
_cell.length_c   1.000
_cell.angle_alpha   90.00
_cell.angle_beta   90.00
_cell.angle_gamma   90.00
#
_symmetry.space_group_name_H-M   'P 1'
#
loop_
_entity.id
_entity.type
_entity.pdbx_description
1 polymer ?
#
loop_
_entity_poly.entity_id
_entity_poly.type
_entity_poly.pdbx_seq_one_letter_code
_entity_poly.pdbx_strand_id
1 'polypeptide(L)'
;MRFKSLATVAIFALWGVSQTLASEVMMEDFKLQPETRWRFFTDTVMGGASSGQMRFVAENGRTHAQMTGRVSLENNGGFIQMQMDPRRHSA
;
A
#
# COMPACT_ATOMS: atom_id res chain seq x y z
N MET A 1 26.80 53.40 0.79
CA MET A 1 25.98 52.20 0.46
C MET A 1 26.94 51.03 0.24
N ARG A 2 26.90 49.94 1.05
CA ARG A 2 27.43 48.59 0.69
C ARG A 2 27.56 47.56 1.84
N PHE A 3 27.17 47.86 3.09
CA PHE A 3 27.27 46.86 4.18
C PHE A 3 25.95 46.22 4.62
N LYS A 4 24.79 46.73 4.17
CA LYS A 4 23.49 46.14 4.53
C LYS A 4 23.15 44.87 3.72
N SER A 5 23.79 44.62 2.58
CA SER A 5 23.44 43.47 1.72
C SER A 5 24.09 42.16 2.14
N LEU A 6 25.14 42.19 2.96
CA LEU A 6 25.86 40.97 3.38
C LEU A 6 25.12 40.22 4.51
N ALA A 7 24.52 40.96 5.45
CA ALA A 7 23.74 40.38 6.54
C ALA A 7 22.43 39.71 6.06
N THR A 8 21.81 40.23 4.99
CA THR A 8 20.58 39.68 4.42
C THR A 8 20.81 38.33 3.72
N VAL A 9 21.98 38.13 3.10
CA VAL A 9 22.34 36.85 2.45
C VAL A 9 22.57 35.75 3.49
N ALA A 10 23.20 36.07 4.62
CA ALA A 10 23.45 35.10 5.69
C ALA A 10 22.15 34.59 6.35
N ILE A 11 21.14 35.46 6.52
CA ILE A 11 19.84 35.09 7.08
C ILE A 11 19.03 34.22 6.11
N PHE A 12 19.15 34.45 4.80
CA PHE A 12 18.53 33.57 3.78
C PHE A 12 19.19 32.18 3.72
N ALA A 13 20.51 32.09 3.93
CA ALA A 13 21.22 30.82 3.97
C ALA A 13 20.85 29.96 5.21
N LEU A 14 20.48 30.59 6.32
CA LEU A 14 20.07 29.92 7.57
C LEU A 14 18.63 29.39 7.54
N TRP A 15 17.77 29.84 6.63
CA TRP A 15 16.39 29.34 6.48
C TRP A 15 16.22 28.29 5.37
N GLY A 16 17.20 28.16 4.46
CA GLY A 16 17.07 27.32 3.27
C GLY A 16 17.27 25.82 3.47
N VAL A 17 17.63 25.36 4.67
CA VAL A 17 18.06 23.96 4.90
C VAL A 17 17.13 23.25 5.89
N SER A 18 15.85 23.18 5.56
CA SER A 18 14.98 22.13 6.13
C SER A 18 15.21 20.86 5.32
N GLN A 19 16.20 20.06 5.70
CA GLN A 19 16.40 18.74 5.10
C GLN A 19 15.29 17.80 5.56
N THR A 20 14.46 17.35 4.64
CA THR A 20 13.43 16.34 4.90
C THR A 20 14.06 14.95 4.85
N LEU A 21 14.27 14.33 6.02
CA LEU A 21 14.55 12.90 6.10
C LEU A 21 13.21 12.15 6.04
N ALA A 22 12.72 11.90 4.82
CA ALA A 22 11.60 10.99 4.63
C ALA A 22 12.10 9.55 4.79
N SER A 23 11.62 8.84 5.81
CA SER A 23 11.82 7.39 5.91
C SER A 23 10.82 6.67 5.01
N GLU A 24 11.26 5.58 4.38
CA GLU A 24 10.37 4.69 3.65
C GLU A 24 9.50 3.95 4.67
N VAL A 25 8.23 4.33 4.76
CA VAL A 25 7.25 3.64 5.60
C VAL A 25 6.58 2.55 4.76
N MET A 26 6.96 1.30 5.00
CA MET A 26 6.28 0.14 4.40
C MET A 26 4.91 -0.02 5.06
N MET A 27 3.83 0.02 4.27
CA MET A 27 2.47 -0.10 4.79
C MET A 27 2.08 -1.53 5.17
N GLU A 28 2.60 -2.54 4.48
CA GLU A 28 2.32 -3.95 4.75
C GLU A 28 3.50 -4.83 4.33
N ASP A 29 3.90 -5.76 5.20
CA ASP A 29 4.92 -6.78 4.90
C ASP A 29 4.41 -8.22 5.07
N PHE A 30 3.12 -8.37 5.39
CA PHE A 30 2.38 -9.62 5.52
C PHE A 30 2.90 -10.58 6.59
N LYS A 31 3.74 -10.11 7.54
CA LYS A 31 4.28 -10.97 8.61
C LYS A 31 3.34 -11.10 9.82
N LEU A 32 2.48 -10.11 10.05
CA LEU A 32 1.63 -10.03 11.24
C LEU A 32 0.18 -10.34 10.92
N GLN A 33 -0.14 -11.64 10.91
CA GLN A 33 -1.51 -12.18 10.76
C GLN A 33 -2.32 -11.49 9.65
N PRO A 34 -1.82 -11.43 8.41
CA PRO A 34 -2.45 -10.66 7.34
C PRO A 34 -3.88 -11.13 7.01
N GLU A 35 -4.20 -12.41 7.27
CA GLU A 35 -5.54 -12.99 7.12
C GLU A 35 -6.62 -12.30 7.98
N THR A 36 -6.23 -11.60 9.04
CA THR A 36 -7.17 -10.86 9.90
C THR A 36 -7.65 -9.56 9.25
N ARG A 37 -6.83 -8.96 8.37
CA ARG A 37 -7.07 -7.66 7.73
C ARG A 37 -7.32 -7.75 6.22
N TRP A 38 -6.83 -8.78 5.56
CA TRP A 38 -6.93 -8.94 4.11
C TRP A 38 -7.98 -9.97 3.73
N ARG A 39 -8.79 -9.64 2.72
CA ARG A 39 -9.89 -10.47 2.25
C ARG A 39 -9.91 -10.58 0.74
N PHE A 40 -10.32 -11.74 0.25
CA PHE A 40 -10.52 -12.02 -1.16
C PHE A 40 -12.00 -11.92 -1.53
N PHE A 41 -12.26 -11.36 -2.72
CA PHE A 41 -13.59 -11.16 -3.29
C PHE A 41 -13.60 -11.47 -4.78
N THR A 42 -14.78 -11.80 -5.29
CA THR A 42 -15.06 -12.06 -6.70
C THR A 42 -16.39 -11.42 -7.10
N ASP A 43 -16.65 -11.29 -8.39
CA ASP A 43 -17.93 -10.82 -8.96
C ASP A 43 -19.16 -11.69 -8.64
N THR A 44 -18.97 -12.83 -7.96
CA THR A 44 -20.01 -13.80 -7.58
C THR A 44 -21.16 -13.22 -6.75
N VAL A 45 -20.94 -12.14 -5.97
CA VAL A 45 -22.01 -11.47 -5.22
C VAL A 45 -23.10 -10.92 -6.14
N MET A 46 -22.73 -10.53 -7.37
CA MET A 46 -23.65 -10.04 -8.39
C MET A 46 -24.05 -11.14 -9.40
N GLY A 47 -23.70 -12.40 -9.11
CA GLY A 47 -23.96 -13.55 -9.99
C GLY A 47 -22.88 -13.82 -11.04
N GLY A 48 -21.75 -13.11 -11.00
CA GLY A 48 -20.60 -13.37 -11.86
C GLY A 48 -20.01 -14.77 -11.65
N ALA A 49 -19.27 -15.25 -12.65
CA ALA A 49 -18.69 -16.60 -12.67
C ALA A 49 -17.16 -16.61 -12.48
N SER A 50 -16.57 -15.52 -11.98
CA SER A 50 -15.14 -15.51 -11.66
C SER A 50 -14.86 -16.36 -10.42
N SER A 51 -13.67 -16.97 -10.38
CA SER A 51 -13.23 -17.83 -9.27
C SER A 51 -11.77 -17.57 -8.95
N GLY A 52 -11.36 -17.86 -7.73
CA GLY A 52 -9.97 -17.70 -7.33
C GLY A 52 -9.77 -17.84 -5.83
N GLN A 53 -8.56 -17.49 -5.42
CA GLN A 53 -8.13 -17.54 -4.03
C GLN A 53 -7.00 -16.53 -3.79
N MET A 54 -6.82 -16.18 -2.52
CA MET A 54 -5.68 -15.43 -2.01
C MET A 54 -4.98 -16.28 -0.96
N ARG A 55 -3.65 -16.33 -1.01
CA ARG A 55 -2.79 -16.97 -0.01
C ARG A 55 -1.62 -16.07 0.35
N PHE A 56 -1.09 -16.21 1.55
CA PHE A 56 0.17 -15.59 1.95
C PHE A 56 1.28 -16.63 1.86
N VAL A 57 2.32 -16.33 1.09
CA VAL A 57 3.42 -17.26 0.80
C VAL A 57 4.74 -16.61 1.19
N ALA A 58 5.62 -17.37 1.85
CA ALA A 58 6.97 -16.94 2.16
C ALA A 58 7.95 -17.52 1.14
N GLU A 59 8.66 -16.66 0.42
CA GLU A 59 9.67 -17.02 -0.58
C GLU A 59 10.93 -16.18 -0.32
N ASN A 60 12.11 -16.82 -0.26
CA ASN A 60 13.39 -16.14 -0.02
C ASN A 60 13.40 -15.21 1.23
N GLY A 61 12.71 -15.62 2.30
CA GLY A 61 12.61 -14.85 3.54
C GLY A 61 11.68 -13.64 3.48
N ARG A 62 10.89 -13.48 2.41
CA ARG A 62 9.89 -12.41 2.27
C ARG A 62 8.50 -13.00 2.12
N THR A 63 7.54 -12.44 2.84
CA THR A 63 6.14 -12.85 2.74
C THR A 63 5.41 -12.00 1.71
N HIS A 64 4.59 -12.65 0.89
CA HIS A 64 3.85 -12.02 -0.19
C HIS A 64 2.39 -12.49 -0.17
N ALA A 65 1.46 -11.58 -0.43
CA ALA A 65 0.11 -11.95 -0.85
C ALA A 65 0.14 -12.43 -2.29
N GLN A 66 -0.39 -13.62 -2.54
CA GLN A 66 -0.52 -14.20 -3.87
C GLN A 66 -2.00 -14.45 -4.17
N MET A 67 -2.49 -13.80 -5.22
CA MET A 67 -3.84 -13.99 -5.74
C MET A 67 -3.77 -14.75 -7.06
N THR A 68 -4.58 -15.80 -7.17
CA THR A 68 -4.70 -16.63 -8.38
C THR A 68 -6.17 -16.91 -8.65
N GLY A 69 -6.56 -16.98 -9.91
CA GLY A 69 -7.95 -17.22 -10.28
C GLY A 69 -8.22 -17.14 -11.77
N ARG A 70 -9.46 -17.41 -12.14
CA ARG A 70 -10.01 -17.26 -13.49
C ARG A 70 -11.06 -16.18 -13.47
N VAL A 71 -10.90 -15.19 -14.33
CA VAL A 71 -11.88 -14.11 -14.55
C VAL A 71 -12.82 -14.52 -15.69
N SER A 72 -14.12 -14.27 -15.51
CA SER A 72 -15.14 -14.51 -16.53
C SER A 72 -15.96 -13.24 -16.78
N LEU A 73 -16.35 -13.02 -18.03
CA LEU A 73 -17.32 -11.98 -18.41
C LEU A 73 -18.77 -12.50 -18.40
N GLU A 74 -18.97 -13.77 -18.10
CA GLU A 74 -20.30 -14.35 -17.92
C GLU A 74 -21.08 -13.60 -16.83
N ASN A 75 -22.40 -13.48 -17.02
CA ASN A 75 -23.31 -12.75 -16.13
C ASN A 75 -22.91 -11.29 -15.88
N ASN A 76 -22.27 -10.65 -16.86
CA ASN A 76 -21.76 -9.27 -16.76
C ASN A 76 -20.74 -9.09 -15.61
N GLY A 77 -20.01 -10.16 -15.28
CA GLY A 77 -18.91 -10.13 -14.32
C GLY A 77 -17.63 -9.49 -14.88
N GLY A 78 -16.49 -9.87 -14.32
CA GLY A 78 -15.18 -9.51 -14.85
C GLY A 78 -14.10 -9.18 -13.82
N PHE A 79 -14.22 -9.63 -12.56
CA PHE A 79 -13.18 -9.33 -11.57
C PHE A 79 -12.96 -10.37 -10.47
N ILE A 80 -11.71 -10.37 -9.98
CA ILE A 80 -11.28 -10.91 -8.69
C ILE A 80 -10.49 -9.81 -7.96
N GLN A 81 -10.56 -9.76 -6.63
CA GLN A 81 -9.99 -8.66 -5.85
C GLN A 81 -9.46 -9.12 -4.49
N MET A 82 -8.43 -8.45 -3.99
CA MET A 82 -8.03 -8.45 -2.58
C MET A 82 -8.20 -7.06 -2.01
N GLN A 83 -8.65 -6.98 -0.77
CA GLN A 83 -8.85 -5.72 -0.06
C GLN A 83 -8.28 -5.83 1.35
N MET A 84 -7.57 -4.78 1.77
CA MET A 84 -7.17 -4.58 3.16
C MET A 84 -8.25 -3.77 3.90
N ASP A 85 -8.65 -4.20 5.08
CA ASP A 85 -9.34 -3.37 6.07
C ASP A 85 -8.31 -2.73 7.02
N PRO A 86 -8.06 -1.41 6.89
CA PRO A 86 -7.05 -0.72 7.69
C PRO A 86 -7.46 -0.51 9.15
N ARG A 87 -8.73 -0.72 9.52
CA ARG A 87 -9.24 -0.42 10.88
C ARG A 87 -9.20 -1.61 11.83
N ARG A 88 -8.84 -2.79 11.34
CA ARG A 88 -8.79 -4.01 12.15
C ARG A 88 -7.38 -4.19 12.74
N HIS A 89 -7.09 -3.43 13.79
CA HIS A 89 -6.07 -3.84 14.75
C HIS A 89 -6.73 -4.85 15.69
N SER A 90 -6.22 -6.08 15.73
CA SER A 90 -6.64 -7.07 16.73
C SER A 90 -6.51 -6.44 18.12
N ALA A 91 -7.64 -6.46 18.86
CA ALA A 91 -7.69 -6.16 20.28
C ALA A 91 -6.85 -7.16 21.09
#